data_AF-A0A9E0RTI4-F1
#
_entry.id   AF-A0A9E0RTI4-F1
#
_cell.length_a   1.000
_cell.length_b   1.000
_cell.length_c   1.000
_cell.angle_alpha   90.00
_cell.angle_beta   90.00
_cell.angle_gamma   90.00
#
_symmetry.space_group_name_H-M   'P 1'
#
loop_
_entity.id
_entity.type
_entity.pdbx_description
1 polymer ?
#
loop_
_entity_poly.entity_id
_entity_poly.type
_entity_poly.pdbx_seq_one_letter_code
_entity_poly.pdbx_strand_id
1 'polypeptide(L)'
;MDISRAQQRILHLLAQGGWIEAKRNDQRKIAKVTCFTREGWQYSGLDLICFRQLKRLRAIASKAGGPYRITRRGLELVRAEFDNR
;
A
#
# COMPACT_ATOMS: atom_id res chain seq x y z
N MET A 1 -8.16 8.13 14.57
CA MET A 1 -8.00 7.50 13.23
C MET A 1 -6.63 6.88 13.24
N ASP A 2 -6.60 5.58 13.46
CA ASP A 2 -5.40 4.90 13.94
C ASP A 2 -4.87 4.06 12.80
N ILE A 3 -3.76 4.53 12.23
CA ILE A 3 -2.99 3.78 11.24
C ILE A 3 -2.12 2.81 12.02
N SER A 4 -2.32 1.52 11.77
CA SER A 4 -1.50 0.47 12.37
C SER A 4 -0.05 0.56 11.89
N ARG A 5 0.90 0.06 12.70
CA ARG A 5 2.31 -0.03 12.32
C ARG A 5 2.53 -0.72 10.96
N ALA A 6 1.76 -1.76 10.66
CA ALA A 6 1.84 -2.44 9.36
C ALA A 6 1.41 -1.53 8.20
N GLN A 7 0.32 -0.78 8.38
CA GLN A 7 -0.15 0.18 7.37
C GLN A 7 0.84 1.32 7.17
N GLN A 8 1.42 1.82 8.27
CA GLN A 8 2.44 2.86 8.25
C GLN A 8 3.67 2.38 7.46
N ARG A 9 4.17 1.17 7.74
CA ARG A 9 5.30 0.58 7.02
C ARG A 9 5.04 0.49 5.52
N ILE A 10 3.85 0.04 5.13
CA ILE A 10 3.46 -0.03 3.71
C ILE A 10 3.43 1.36 3.09
N LEU A 11 2.86 2.36 3.76
CA LEU A 11 2.87 3.74 3.25
C LEU A 11 4.29 4.27 3.06
N HIS A 12 5.24 3.98 3.96
CA HIS A 12 6.65 4.33 3.76
C HIS A 12 7.25 3.67 2.52
N LEU A 13 7.04 2.36 2.33
CA LEU A 13 7.54 1.65 1.13
C LEU A 13 6.99 2.27 -0.16
N LEU A 14 5.72 2.65 -0.18
CA LEU A 14 5.11 3.30 -1.34
C LEU A 14 5.60 4.74 -1.53
N ALA A 15 5.82 5.49 -0.45
CA ALA A 15 6.38 6.83 -0.49
C ALA A 15 7.80 6.86 -1.05
N GLN A 16 8.59 5.80 -0.80
CA GLN A 16 9.94 5.62 -1.34
C GLN A 16 9.96 5.20 -2.83
N GLY A 17 8.80 5.04 -3.47
CA GLY A 17 8.67 4.65 -4.88
C GLY A 17 8.20 3.21 -5.09
N GLY A 18 7.79 2.51 -4.04
CA GLY A 18 7.15 1.21 -4.14
C GLY A 18 5.74 1.25 -4.77
N TRP A 19 5.21 0.08 -5.07
CA TRP A 19 3.87 -0.09 -5.62
C TRP A 19 3.20 -1.36 -5.10
N ILE A 20 1.89 -1.45 -5.24
CA ILE A 20 1.12 -2.66 -4.91
C ILE A 20 0.52 -3.21 -6.19
N GLU A 21 0.82 -4.48 -6.47
CA GLU A 21 0.09 -5.23 -7.48
C GLU A 21 -1.10 -5.95 -6.86
N ALA A 22 -2.23 -5.90 -7.55
CA ALA A 22 -3.46 -6.57 -7.15
C ALA A 22 -3.86 -7.55 -8.25
N LYS A 23 -3.75 -8.85 -7.98
CA LYS A 23 -4.22 -9.90 -8.88
C LYS A 23 -5.72 -10.08 -8.70
N ARG A 24 -6.46 -9.98 -9.79
CA ARG A 24 -7.90 -10.23 -9.84
C ARG A 24 -8.15 -11.70 -10.19
N ASN A 25 -9.18 -12.29 -9.60
CA ASN A 25 -9.67 -13.61 -10.02
C ASN A 25 -10.58 -13.49 -11.25
N ASP A 26 -11.06 -14.64 -11.73
CA ASP A 26 -11.98 -14.77 -12.85
C ASP A 26 -13.24 -13.88 -12.70
N GLN A 27 -13.74 -13.71 -11.48
CA GLN A 27 -14.86 -12.83 -11.14
C GLN A 27 -14.50 -11.34 -11.05
N ARG A 28 -13.32 -10.92 -11.55
CA ARG A 28 -12.78 -9.55 -11.47
C ARG A 28 -12.58 -9.01 -10.05
N LYS A 29 -12.64 -9.85 -9.00
CA LYS A 29 -12.40 -9.46 -7.61
C LYS A 29 -10.92 -9.56 -7.27
N ILE A 30 -10.41 -8.64 -6.44
CA ILE A 30 -9.01 -8.68 -5.97
C ILE A 30 -8.85 -9.89 -5.05
N ALA A 31 -8.06 -10.87 -5.51
CA ALA A 31 -7.84 -12.14 -4.82
C ALA A 31 -6.47 -12.19 -4.12
N LYS A 32 -5.47 -11.49 -4.65
CA LYS A 32 -4.14 -11.39 -4.02
C LYS A 32 -3.60 -9.99 -4.19
N VAL A 33 -2.90 -9.52 -3.17
CA VAL A 33 -2.17 -8.26 -3.20
C VAL A 33 -0.72 -8.51 -2.85
N THR A 34 0.18 -7.75 -3.47
CA THR A 34 1.62 -7.91 -3.26
C THR A 34 2.24 -6.53 -3.32
N CYS A 35 2.95 -6.16 -2.26
CA CYS A 35 3.66 -4.88 -2.18
C CYS A 35 5.07 -5.08 -2.67
N PHE A 36 5.57 -4.12 -3.43
CA PHE A 36 6.93 -4.09 -3.95
C PHE A 36 7.63 -2.81 -3.51
N THR A 37 8.92 -2.91 -3.23
CA THR A 37 9.78 -1.73 -3.03
C THR A 37 10.15 -1.11 -4.38
N ARG A 38 10.79 0.07 -4.37
CA ARG A 38 11.29 0.72 -5.58
C ARG A 38 12.21 -0.17 -6.42
N GLU A 39 12.95 -1.06 -5.76
CA GLU A 39 13.89 -2.00 -6.40
C GLU A 39 13.20 -3.28 -6.90
N GLY A 40 11.89 -3.46 -6.69
CA GLY A 40 11.15 -4.64 -7.10
C GLY A 40 11.17 -5.80 -6.09
N TRP A 41 11.66 -5.58 -4.87
CA TRP A 41 11.60 -6.59 -3.82
C TRP A 41 10.18 -6.76 -3.30
N GLN A 42 9.72 -8.00 -3.21
CA GLN A 42 8.41 -8.33 -2.65
C GLN A 42 8.43 -8.15 -1.13
N TYR A 43 7.49 -7.35 -0.61
CA TYR A 43 7.20 -7.23 0.80
C TYR A 43 5.98 -8.09 1.18
N SER A 44 6.21 -9.11 2.01
CA SER A 44 5.17 -10.08 2.42
C SER A 44 4.24 -9.60 3.53
N GLY A 45 4.45 -8.41 4.11
CA GLY A 45 3.61 -7.89 5.19
C GLY A 45 2.29 -7.25 4.77
N LEU A 46 1.95 -7.24 3.47
CA LEU A 46 0.68 -6.71 2.97
C LEU A 46 -0.37 -7.83 2.85
N ASP A 47 -1.39 -7.76 3.69
CA ASP A 47 -2.62 -8.56 3.55
C ASP A 47 -3.77 -7.78 2.87
N LEU A 48 -4.75 -8.51 2.34
CA LEU A 48 -5.98 -7.97 1.74
C LEU A 48 -6.75 -7.02 2.67
N ILE A 49 -6.79 -7.30 3.98
CA ILE A 49 -7.47 -6.45 4.96
C ILE A 49 -6.76 -5.10 5.06
N CYS A 50 -5.44 -5.10 5.21
CA CYS A 50 -4.63 -3.88 5.22
C CYS A 50 -4.81 -3.09 3.92
N PHE A 51 -4.76 -3.76 2.77
CA PHE A 51 -4.99 -3.15 1.47
C PHE A 51 -6.36 -2.46 1.38
N ARG A 52 -7.43 -3.12 1.81
CA ARG A 52 -8.79 -2.55 1.80
C ARG A 52 -8.90 -1.33 2.72
N GLN A 53 -8.26 -1.38 3.89
CA GLN A 53 -8.24 -0.24 4.82
C GLN A 53 -7.47 0.96 4.21
N LEU A 54 -6.29 0.75 3.63
CA LEU A 54 -5.52 1.80 2.93
C LEU A 54 -6.33 2.41 1.79
N LYS A 55 -7.07 1.59 1.04
CA LYS A 55 -7.97 2.04 -0.02
C LYS A 55 -9.14 2.86 0.53
N ARG A 56 -9.75 2.45 1.66
CA ARG A 56 -10.83 3.20 2.34
C ARG A 56 -10.35 4.58 2.82
N LEU A 57 -9.10 4.67 3.28
CA LEU A 57 -8.44 5.92 3.67
C LEU A 57 -8.08 6.82 2.48
N ARG A 58 -8.30 6.36 1.24
CA ARG A 58 -7.81 6.99 0.00
C ARG A 58 -6.29 7.18 -0.02
N ALA A 59 -5.56 6.39 0.77
CA ALA A 59 -4.11 6.49 0.90
C ALA A 59 -3.37 5.89 -0.31
N ILE A 60 -4.03 4.97 -1.01
CA ILE A 60 -3.53 4.34 -2.23
C ILE A 60 -4.59 4.41 -3.34
N ALA A 61 -4.14 4.50 -4.59
CA ALA A 61 -5.00 4.46 -5.76
C ALA A 61 -4.30 3.77 -6.95
N SER A 62 -5.09 3.15 -7.81
CA SER A 62 -4.63 2.62 -9.10
C SER A 62 -5.07 3.58 -10.20
N LYS A 63 -4.19 3.82 -11.19
CA LYS A 63 -4.46 4.64 -12.36
C LYS A 63 -4.50 3.75 -13.60
N ALA A 64 -5.56 3.88 -14.41
CA ALA A 64 -5.74 3.14 -15.67
C ALA A 64 -5.58 1.60 -15.56
N GLY A 65 -5.94 1.02 -14.41
CA GLY A 65 -5.79 -0.42 -14.18
C GLY A 65 -4.36 -0.89 -13.87
N GLY A 66 -3.40 0.04 -13.77
CA GLY A 66 -2.03 -0.24 -13.35
C GLY A 66 -1.89 -0.53 -11.86
N PRO A 67 -0.65 -0.71 -11.36
CA PRO A 67 -0.40 -0.97 -9.96
C PRO A 67 -0.88 0.19 -9.07
N TYR A 68 -1.25 -0.14 -7.83
CA TYR A 68 -1.64 0.83 -6.82
C TYR A 68 -0.40 1.57 -6.32
N ARG A 69 -0.49 2.90 -6.28
CA ARG A 69 0.56 3.79 -5.77
C ARG A 69 0.01 4.65 -4.64
N ILE A 70 0.92 5.21 -3.85
CA ILE A 70 0.55 6.18 -2.82
C ILE A 70 -0.09 7.42 -3.44
N THR A 71 -1.13 7.94 -2.79
CA THR A 71 -1.78 9.19 -3.19
C THR A 71 -1.20 10.35 -2.39
N ARG A 72 -1.56 11.59 -2.75
CA ARG A 72 -1.28 12.76 -1.91
C ARG A 72 -1.82 12.58 -0.49
N ARG A 73 -3.03 12.05 -0.34
CA ARG A 73 -3.61 11.74 0.97
C ARG A 73 -2.80 10.68 1.71
N GLY A 74 -2.30 9.67 1.01
CA GLY A 74 -1.41 8.67 1.59
C GLY A 74 -0.12 9.27 2.12
N LEU A 75 0.49 10.21 1.39
CA LEU A 75 1.68 10.94 1.83
C LEU A 75 1.42 11.79 3.08
N GLU A 76 0.27 12.46 3.18
CA GLU A 76 -0.12 13.20 4.40
C GLU A 76 -0.30 12.29 5.62
N LEU A 77 -0.67 11.03 5.38
CA LEU A 77 -0.82 10.01 6.41
C LEU A 77 0.51 9.34 6.78
N VAL A 78 1.56 9.51 5.95
CA VAL A 78 2.93 9.11 6.30
C VAL A 78 3.41 10.06 7.39
N ARG A 79 3.26 9.62 8.64
CA ARG A 79 3.99 10.19 9.77
C ARG A 79 5.49 10.12 9.51
N ALA A 80 6.25 11.09 10.02
CA ALA A 80 7.70 10.93 10.16
C ALA A 80 7.92 9.57 10.83
N GLU A 81 8.76 8.72 10.24
CA GLU A 81 9.20 7.51 10.91
C GLU A 81 9.87 8.03 12.18
N PHE A 82 9.16 8.00 13.32
CA PHE A 82 9.81 8.16 14.61
C PHE A 82 10.70 6.94 14.67
N ASP A 83 11.91 7.15 14.16
CA ASP A 83 13.06 6.31 14.35
C ASP A 83 13.18 6.13 15.86
N ASN A 84 12.62 5.02 16.32
CA ASN A 84 12.90 4.50 17.63
C ASN A 84 13.62 3.19 17.35
N ARG A 85 14.94 3.34 17.13
CA ARG A 85 16.01 2.44 17.58
C ARG A 85 15.68 0.95 17.65
#